data_AF-A0A957SSQ3-F1
#
_entry.id   AF-A0A957SSQ3-F1
#
_cell.length_a   1.000
_cell.length_b   1.000
_cell.length_c   1.000
_cell.angle_alpha   90.00
_cell.angle_beta   90.00
_cell.angle_gamma   90.00
#
_symmetry.space_group_name_H-M   'P 1'
#
loop_
_entity.id
_entity.type
_entity.pdbx_description
1 polymer ?
#
loop_
_entity_poly.entity_id
_entity_poly.type
_entity_poly.pdbx_seq_one_letter_code
_entity_poly.pdbx_strand_id
1 'polypeptide(L)'
;MDDIKLLEQYEPVLRFAKSERFFPVAVEPYLAKCMLFPSGPLGAKELFSHFNEPLAGKLGNLKSHEYFLRFVNNPFYDFDTWLWWGGLSLAGLVAGWFSFGAAGLEIALGLSLITLLMLFMFVSPIRLRIIPAVIAVSFFLILGIAPVWLFFKPIQGVSIAVEYFVLLPIYLLLLFYLLVRVLKFIIEKILPEGPGLVMDMLSQATERIAVEAAKLYAEMLRKKFRPVYYGRVMPETDAEGNAWIFLQYHFFYAFNDWRLAANGFNHHEGDWELVTVALKNEKPHSVLLSQHGAGNMETWDDMIKARDKDGNDTTHPVVYVALGSHANYSKPDVIRSPEMYSAGRVQRFLFRVDGWIHYLFLLFNPSQKARHIALEEIRTKSKNLLDEHAFDNLRDEMDHYIVSLPMEIATGDGYRVGYQGGNAREPMLQSSGYLKRIMSNRSVSRPPQRDWERILLNSGQGWVQYKGLWGVKSLLSEESGPPGPRWEKPKGKDAVVKERIRWGQPLKWLAQLEKNKH
;
A
#
# COMPACT_ATOMS: atom_id res chain seq x y z
N MET A 1 38.34 -14.66 -9.62
CA MET A 1 37.97 -14.33 -8.22
C MET A 1 36.70 -15.09 -7.90
N ASP A 2 36.54 -15.61 -6.68
CA ASP A 2 35.31 -16.30 -6.28
C ASP A 2 34.15 -15.30 -6.22
N ASP A 3 32.99 -15.63 -6.80
CA ASP A 3 31.83 -14.73 -6.91
C ASP A 3 31.40 -14.21 -5.54
N ILE A 4 31.45 -15.08 -4.52
CA ILE A 4 31.12 -14.70 -3.14
C ILE A 4 32.09 -13.64 -2.63
N LYS A 5 33.40 -13.79 -2.85
CA LYS A 5 34.40 -12.79 -2.43
C LYS A 5 34.21 -11.45 -3.13
N LEU A 6 33.83 -11.48 -4.41
CA LEU A 6 33.58 -10.26 -5.16
C LEU A 6 32.31 -9.54 -4.66
N LEU A 7 31.25 -10.29 -4.36
CA LEU A 7 30.04 -9.76 -3.71
C LEU A 7 30.35 -9.22 -2.30
N GLU A 8 31.17 -9.92 -1.52
CA GLU A 8 31.59 -9.46 -0.18
C GLU A 8 32.37 -8.16 -0.24
N GLN A 9 33.25 -7.99 -1.24
CA GLN A 9 34.05 -6.77 -1.38
C GLN A 9 33.19 -5.52 -1.58
N TYR A 10 32.07 -5.62 -2.29
CA TYR A 10 31.24 -4.47 -2.67
C TYR A 10 29.84 -4.51 -2.03
N GLU A 11 29.64 -5.33 -0.98
CA GLU A 11 28.32 -5.48 -0.37
C GLU A 11 27.82 -4.14 0.19
N PRO A 12 26.55 -3.77 -0.04
CA PRO A 12 26.02 -2.51 0.43
C PRO A 12 25.78 -2.52 1.94
N VAL A 13 25.92 -1.34 2.53
CA VAL A 13 25.44 -1.03 3.88
C VAL A 13 24.06 -0.41 3.75
N LEU A 14 23.04 -0.99 4.37
CA LEU A 14 21.70 -0.41 4.41
C LEU A 14 21.49 0.41 5.69
N ARG A 15 20.99 1.63 5.54
CA ARG A 15 20.53 2.49 6.64
C ARG A 15 19.03 2.69 6.57
N PHE A 16 18.37 2.40 7.68
CA PHE A 16 16.92 2.46 7.82
C PHE A 16 16.51 3.59 8.75
N ALA A 17 15.32 4.14 8.56
CA ALA A 17 14.70 5.08 9.49
C ALA A 17 14.40 4.42 10.85
N LYS A 18 14.36 5.21 11.93
CA LYS A 18 14.16 4.71 13.31
C LYS A 18 12.91 3.84 13.50
N SER A 19 11.85 4.17 12.78
CA SER A 19 10.53 3.53 12.84
C SER A 19 10.33 2.39 11.83
N GLU A 20 11.39 1.96 11.12
CA GLU A 20 11.29 0.83 10.20
C GLU A 20 10.95 -0.47 10.98
N ARG A 21 9.99 -1.23 10.43
CA ARG A 21 9.50 -2.48 11.00
C ARG A 21 10.07 -3.70 10.29
N PHE A 22 10.31 -3.60 8.99
CA PHE A 22 10.67 -4.74 8.15
C PHE A 22 12.10 -4.58 7.65
N PHE A 23 12.91 -5.62 7.87
CA PHE A 23 14.29 -5.70 7.41
C PHE A 23 14.45 -6.91 6.49
N PRO A 24 15.48 -6.94 5.61
CA PRO A 24 15.67 -8.02 4.64
C PRO A 24 15.73 -9.40 5.31
N VAL A 25 14.96 -10.36 4.79
CA VAL A 25 14.86 -11.74 5.29
C VAL A 25 15.19 -12.77 4.23
N ALA A 26 15.61 -13.95 4.70
CA ALA A 26 15.51 -15.15 3.90
C ALA A 26 14.05 -15.38 3.49
N VAL A 27 13.87 -15.80 2.25
CA VAL A 27 12.59 -16.16 1.64
C VAL A 27 11.98 -17.39 2.32
N GLU A 28 12.79 -18.34 2.77
CA GLU A 28 12.34 -19.65 3.24
C GLU A 28 11.44 -19.55 4.50
N PRO A 29 11.78 -18.78 5.55
CA PRO A 29 10.87 -18.53 6.68
C PRO A 29 9.55 -17.86 6.30
N TYR A 30 9.58 -16.96 5.31
CA TYR A 30 8.37 -16.31 4.80
C TYR A 30 7.47 -17.34 4.09
N LEU A 31 8.04 -18.11 3.17
CA LEU A 31 7.32 -19.18 2.45
C LEU A 31 6.77 -20.24 3.39
N ALA A 32 7.47 -20.58 4.47
CA ALA A 32 6.97 -21.54 5.46
C ALA A 32 5.70 -21.07 6.19
N LYS A 33 5.43 -19.76 6.20
CA LYS A 33 4.20 -19.16 6.74
C LYS A 33 3.17 -18.85 5.64
N CYS A 34 3.55 -18.91 4.37
CA CYS A 34 2.64 -18.58 3.28
C CYS A 34 1.70 -19.73 2.91
N MET A 35 0.51 -19.36 2.43
CA MET A 35 -0.34 -20.25 1.64
C MET A 35 -0.33 -19.80 0.17
N LEU A 36 -0.54 -20.75 -0.74
CA LEU A 36 -0.61 -20.51 -2.18
C LEU A 36 -2.06 -20.56 -2.64
N PHE A 37 -2.49 -19.51 -3.33
CA PHE A 37 -3.85 -19.42 -3.85
C PHE A 37 -3.84 -19.23 -5.37
N PRO A 38 -4.73 -19.92 -6.10
CA PRO A 38 -4.93 -19.66 -7.51
C PRO A 38 -5.66 -18.33 -7.70
N SER A 39 -5.24 -17.56 -8.69
CA SER A 39 -5.85 -16.28 -9.07
C SER A 39 -6.64 -16.34 -10.39
N GLY A 40 -6.72 -17.53 -10.99
CA GLY A 40 -7.37 -17.82 -12.25
C GLY A 40 -7.53 -19.32 -12.51
N PRO A 41 -8.25 -19.70 -13.58
CA PRO A 41 -8.64 -21.08 -13.84
C PRO A 41 -7.46 -22.00 -14.20
N LEU A 42 -6.40 -21.47 -14.84
CA LEU A 42 -5.21 -22.27 -15.15
C LEU A 42 -4.43 -22.60 -13.88
N GLY A 43 -4.29 -21.61 -12.99
CA GLY A 43 -3.68 -21.83 -11.67
C GLY A 43 -4.48 -22.82 -10.81
N ALA A 44 -5.82 -22.73 -10.83
CA ALA A 44 -6.66 -23.67 -10.09
C ALA A 44 -6.49 -25.12 -10.57
N LYS A 45 -6.40 -25.33 -11.89
CA LYS A 45 -6.18 -26.65 -12.48
C LYS A 45 -4.81 -27.25 -12.14
N GLU A 46 -3.76 -26.45 -12.20
CA GLU A 46 -2.38 -26.89 -11.94
C GLU A 46 -2.11 -27.09 -10.44
N LEU A 47 -2.83 -26.40 -9.54
CA LEU A 47 -2.68 -26.62 -8.10
C LEU A 47 -2.94 -28.08 -7.67
N PHE A 48 -3.89 -28.76 -8.34
CA PHE A 48 -4.24 -30.14 -8.06
C PHE A 48 -3.10 -31.14 -8.35
N SER A 49 -2.20 -30.84 -9.31
CA SER A 49 -1.12 -31.76 -9.67
C SER A 49 0.05 -31.75 -8.70
N HIS A 50 0.13 -30.77 -7.80
CA HIS A 50 1.26 -30.62 -6.88
C HIS A 50 0.87 -30.72 -5.40
N PHE A 51 -0.31 -31.21 -5.05
CA PHE A 51 -0.87 -31.10 -3.68
C PHE A 51 0.08 -31.60 -2.55
N ASN A 52 0.94 -32.59 -2.83
CA ASN A 52 1.80 -33.25 -1.84
C ASN A 52 3.22 -32.64 -1.67
N GLU A 53 3.57 -31.58 -2.40
CA GLU A 53 4.90 -30.94 -2.30
C GLU A 53 4.92 -29.78 -1.29
N PRO A 54 6.00 -29.60 -0.48
CA PRO A 54 6.21 -28.41 0.33
C PRO A 54 6.22 -27.15 -0.54
N LEU A 55 5.68 -26.03 -0.05
CA LEU A 55 5.46 -24.82 -0.85
C LEU A 55 6.74 -24.33 -1.56
N ALA A 56 7.86 -24.23 -0.85
CA ALA A 56 9.12 -23.76 -1.43
C ALA A 56 9.63 -24.63 -2.60
N GLY A 57 9.42 -25.95 -2.54
CA GLY A 57 9.75 -26.87 -3.64
C GLY A 57 8.74 -26.79 -4.78
N LYS A 58 7.45 -26.65 -4.44
CA LYS A 58 6.34 -26.51 -5.39
C LYS A 58 6.48 -25.30 -6.29
N LEU A 59 6.90 -24.15 -5.74
CA LEU A 59 6.93 -22.87 -6.46
C LEU A 59 7.76 -22.90 -7.75
N GLY A 60 8.84 -23.70 -7.79
CA GLY A 60 9.68 -23.83 -8.99
C GLY A 60 9.07 -24.68 -10.11
N ASN A 61 8.09 -25.52 -9.78
CA ASN A 61 7.42 -26.41 -10.72
C ASN A 61 6.18 -25.78 -11.37
N LEU A 62 5.67 -24.69 -10.78
CA LEU A 62 4.50 -23.98 -11.28
C LEU A 62 4.83 -23.25 -12.60
N LYS A 63 4.10 -23.59 -13.65
CA LYS A 63 4.24 -22.96 -14.97
C LYS A 63 3.35 -21.74 -15.11
N SER A 64 2.18 -21.75 -14.47
CA SER A 64 1.23 -20.64 -14.54
C SER A 64 1.68 -19.46 -13.70
N HIS A 65 1.35 -18.25 -14.17
CA HIS A 65 1.50 -17.00 -13.39
C HIS A 65 0.24 -16.68 -12.58
N GLU A 66 -0.81 -17.48 -12.69
CA GLU A 66 -2.10 -17.25 -12.04
C GLU A 66 -2.10 -17.71 -10.57
N TYR A 67 -1.09 -17.32 -9.80
CA TYR A 67 -1.02 -17.59 -8.37
C TYR A 67 -0.64 -16.34 -7.59
N PHE A 68 -1.03 -16.33 -6.33
CA PHE A 68 -0.48 -15.41 -5.34
C PHE A 68 -0.17 -16.13 -4.03
N LEU A 69 0.88 -15.67 -3.37
CA LEU A 69 1.22 -16.07 -2.01
C LEU A 69 0.44 -15.18 -1.03
N ARG A 70 -0.10 -15.77 0.03
CA ARG A 70 -0.68 -15.02 1.15
C ARG A 70 0.12 -15.32 2.41
N PHE A 71 0.64 -14.28 3.05
CA PHE A 71 1.45 -14.38 4.28
C PHE A 71 0.58 -14.33 5.54
N VAL A 72 -0.43 -13.46 5.57
CA VAL A 72 -1.42 -13.35 6.64
C VAL A 72 -2.64 -14.19 6.30
N ASN A 73 -2.72 -15.39 6.88
CA ASN A 73 -3.71 -16.41 6.49
C ASN A 73 -5.01 -16.44 7.31
N ASN A 74 -5.29 -15.40 8.11
CA ASN A 74 -6.48 -15.41 8.97
C ASN A 74 -7.76 -15.17 8.15
N PRO A 75 -8.72 -16.12 8.12
CA PRO A 75 -9.82 -16.15 7.15
C PRO A 75 -10.90 -15.06 7.34
N PHE A 76 -10.88 -14.33 8.46
CA PHE A 76 -11.92 -13.37 8.82
C PHE A 76 -11.61 -11.90 8.44
N TYR A 77 -10.53 -11.65 7.69
CA TYR A 77 -10.08 -10.28 7.41
C TYR A 77 -10.22 -9.82 5.96
N ASP A 78 -10.52 -10.72 5.00
CA ASP A 78 -10.56 -10.40 3.56
C ASP A 78 -11.75 -11.00 2.77
N PHE A 79 -11.81 -10.62 1.49
CA PHE A 79 -12.77 -10.96 0.41
C PHE A 79 -13.32 -12.40 0.40
N ASP A 80 -12.62 -13.37 0.99
CA ASP A 80 -13.11 -14.75 1.15
C ASP A 80 -14.47 -14.79 1.84
N THR A 81 -14.72 -13.90 2.81
CA THR A 81 -16.04 -13.79 3.47
C THR A 81 -17.14 -13.32 2.51
N TRP A 82 -16.81 -12.44 1.56
CA TRP A 82 -17.73 -11.95 0.53
C TRP A 82 -17.95 -12.97 -0.60
N LEU A 83 -16.92 -13.72 -0.97
CA LEU A 83 -16.99 -14.85 -1.90
C LEU A 83 -17.86 -15.99 -1.35
N TRP A 84 -17.62 -16.38 -0.09
CA TRP A 84 -18.44 -17.38 0.60
C TRP A 84 -19.86 -16.88 0.81
N TRP A 85 -20.05 -15.61 1.21
CA TRP A 85 -21.39 -15.02 1.28
C TRP A 85 -22.08 -15.01 -0.08
N GLY A 86 -21.41 -14.60 -1.16
CA GLY A 86 -21.97 -14.59 -2.51
C GLY A 86 -22.33 -16.00 -2.99
N GLY A 87 -21.44 -16.97 -2.78
CA GLY A 87 -21.67 -18.38 -3.12
C GLY A 87 -22.80 -19.02 -2.31
N LEU A 88 -22.84 -18.80 -0.99
CA LEU A 88 -23.90 -19.30 -0.11
C LEU A 88 -25.23 -18.59 -0.36
N SER A 89 -25.21 -17.30 -0.71
CA SER A 89 -26.40 -16.55 -1.10
C SER A 89 -26.95 -17.07 -2.41
N LEU A 90 -26.11 -17.31 -3.42
CA LEU A 90 -26.53 -17.89 -4.69
C LEU A 90 -27.11 -19.31 -4.49
N ALA A 91 -26.44 -20.15 -3.70
CA ALA A 91 -26.94 -21.47 -3.35
C ALA A 91 -28.28 -21.39 -2.57
N GLY A 92 -28.41 -20.43 -1.66
CA GLY A 92 -29.63 -20.15 -0.91
C GLY A 92 -30.78 -19.64 -1.80
N LEU A 93 -30.49 -18.81 -2.80
CA LEU A 93 -31.48 -18.36 -3.79
C LEU A 93 -31.98 -19.52 -4.65
N VAL A 94 -31.07 -20.39 -5.10
CA VAL A 94 -31.43 -21.61 -5.85
C VAL A 94 -32.26 -22.55 -4.99
N ALA A 95 -31.83 -22.85 -3.76
CA ALA A 95 -32.56 -23.71 -2.85
C ALA A 95 -33.93 -23.13 -2.46
N GLY A 96 -34.00 -21.82 -2.22
CA GLY A 96 -35.24 -21.10 -1.92
C GLY A 96 -36.23 -21.15 -3.07
N TRP A 97 -35.77 -20.94 -4.31
CA TRP A 97 -36.60 -21.08 -5.51
C TRP A 97 -37.18 -22.48 -5.66
N PHE A 98 -36.35 -23.53 -5.52
CA PHE A 98 -36.80 -24.91 -5.64
C PHE A 98 -37.75 -25.35 -4.51
N SER A 99 -37.63 -24.76 -3.33
CA SER A 99 -38.44 -25.15 -2.16
C SER A 99 -39.76 -24.37 -2.03
N PHE A 100 -39.77 -23.08 -2.39
CA PHE A 100 -40.90 -22.19 -2.11
C PHE A 100 -41.22 -21.20 -3.26
N GLY A 101 -40.65 -21.37 -4.46
CA GLY A 101 -40.89 -20.50 -5.60
C GLY A 101 -40.49 -19.04 -5.35
N ALA A 102 -41.34 -18.08 -5.76
CA ALA A 102 -41.06 -16.65 -5.62
C ALA A 102 -40.93 -16.18 -4.15
N ALA A 103 -41.71 -16.74 -3.23
CA ALA A 103 -41.61 -16.42 -1.81
C ALA A 103 -40.28 -16.90 -1.21
N GLY A 104 -39.73 -18.01 -1.71
CA GLY A 104 -38.42 -18.51 -1.32
C GLY A 104 -37.27 -17.62 -1.78
N LEU A 105 -37.38 -17.00 -2.96
CA LEU A 105 -36.43 -15.99 -3.43
C LEU A 105 -36.42 -14.75 -2.52
N GLU A 106 -37.59 -14.24 -2.13
CA GLU A 106 -37.69 -13.06 -1.25
C GLU A 106 -37.08 -13.32 0.14
N ILE A 107 -37.35 -14.49 0.73
CA ILE A 107 -36.78 -14.88 2.02
C ILE A 107 -35.25 -15.05 1.93
N ALA A 108 -34.76 -15.72 0.87
CA ALA A 108 -33.33 -15.92 0.65
C ALA A 108 -32.60 -14.59 0.39
N LEU A 109 -33.20 -13.66 -0.36
CA LEU A 109 -32.69 -12.30 -0.55
C LEU A 109 -32.62 -11.53 0.78
N GLY A 110 -33.69 -11.56 1.58
CA GLY A 110 -33.73 -10.89 2.88
C GLY A 110 -32.67 -11.42 3.85
N LEU A 111 -32.54 -12.75 3.97
CA LEU A 111 -31.52 -13.37 4.81
C LEU A 111 -30.10 -13.11 4.29
N SER A 112 -29.90 -13.11 2.98
CA SER A 112 -28.63 -12.75 2.35
C SER A 112 -28.25 -11.31 2.67
N LEU A 113 -29.17 -10.35 2.56
CA LEU A 113 -28.96 -8.94 2.92
C LEU A 113 -28.68 -8.73 4.41
N ILE A 114 -29.37 -9.43 5.30
CA ILE A 114 -29.10 -9.37 6.75
C ILE A 114 -27.73 -9.95 7.06
N THR A 115 -27.40 -11.09 6.46
CA THR A 115 -26.08 -11.72 6.60
C THR A 115 -24.99 -10.83 6.02
N LEU A 116 -25.24 -10.13 4.91
CA LEU A 116 -24.36 -9.14 4.30
C LEU A 116 -24.09 -8.00 5.26
N LEU A 117 -25.15 -7.47 5.86
CA LEU A 117 -25.07 -6.40 6.85
C LEU A 117 -24.29 -6.86 8.09
N MET A 118 -24.57 -8.06 8.59
CA MET A 118 -23.85 -8.65 9.72
C MET A 118 -22.38 -8.91 9.40
N LEU A 119 -22.06 -9.50 8.25
CA LEU A 119 -20.68 -9.74 7.80
C LEU A 119 -19.93 -8.42 7.60
N PHE A 120 -20.57 -7.42 6.99
CA PHE A 120 -20.06 -6.06 6.92
C PHE A 120 -19.79 -5.48 8.33
N MET A 121 -20.68 -5.72 9.29
CA MET A 121 -20.51 -5.33 10.70
C MET A 121 -19.39 -6.08 11.43
N PHE A 122 -19.16 -7.37 11.13
CA PHE A 122 -18.16 -8.22 11.80
C PHE A 122 -16.74 -8.06 11.23
N VAL A 123 -16.62 -8.01 9.90
CA VAL A 123 -15.33 -8.04 9.19
C VAL A 123 -14.66 -6.67 9.19
N SER A 124 -15.45 -5.59 9.15
CA SER A 124 -14.88 -4.27 8.92
C SER A 124 -14.24 -3.64 10.17
N PRO A 125 -12.94 -3.28 10.14
CA PRO A 125 -12.29 -2.46 11.19
C PRO A 125 -12.96 -1.09 11.38
N ILE A 126 -13.71 -0.68 10.37
CA ILE A 126 -14.35 0.61 10.19
C ILE A 126 -15.59 0.78 11.08
N ARG A 127 -16.02 -0.28 11.77
CA ARG A 127 -17.22 -0.33 12.63
C ARG A 127 -17.36 0.80 13.65
N LEU A 128 -16.27 1.36 14.16
CA LEU A 128 -16.34 2.48 15.12
C LEU A 128 -16.48 3.86 14.45
N ARG A 129 -16.33 3.96 13.13
CA ARG A 129 -16.25 5.23 12.38
C ARG A 129 -17.48 5.49 11.50
N ILE A 130 -18.03 4.48 10.81
CA ILE A 130 -19.24 4.62 9.95
C ILE A 130 -20.54 4.47 10.74
N ILE A 131 -20.58 3.59 11.75
CA ILE A 131 -21.81 3.30 12.51
C ILE A 131 -22.42 4.56 13.15
N PRO A 132 -21.64 5.46 13.78
CA PRO A 132 -22.20 6.72 14.28
C PRO A 132 -22.79 7.59 13.16
N ALA A 133 -22.19 7.60 11.97
CA ALA A 133 -22.68 8.37 10.81
C ALA A 133 -23.99 7.82 10.28
N VAL A 134 -24.07 6.50 10.05
CA VAL A 134 -25.25 5.84 9.52
C VAL A 134 -26.38 5.87 10.56
N ILE A 135 -26.10 5.59 11.84
CA ILE A 135 -27.08 5.73 12.91
C ILE A 135 -27.55 7.18 13.01
N ALA A 136 -26.65 8.16 12.92
CA ALA A 136 -27.06 9.56 12.98
C ALA A 136 -27.92 9.94 11.76
N VAL A 137 -27.48 9.63 10.52
CA VAL A 137 -28.26 9.91 9.30
C VAL A 137 -29.61 9.20 9.33
N SER A 138 -29.67 7.93 9.73
CA SER A 138 -30.92 7.19 9.89
C SER A 138 -31.79 7.77 10.99
N PHE A 139 -31.23 8.17 12.13
CA PHE A 139 -31.94 8.86 13.21
C PHE A 139 -32.51 10.21 12.75
N PHE A 140 -31.79 10.98 11.93
CA PHE A 140 -32.28 12.24 11.35
C PHE A 140 -33.31 12.04 10.26
N LEU A 141 -33.18 11.00 9.42
CA LEU A 141 -34.22 10.62 8.46
C LEU A 141 -35.50 10.22 9.19
N ILE A 142 -35.38 9.44 10.27
CA ILE A 142 -36.51 9.06 11.13
C ILE A 142 -37.10 10.30 11.81
N LEU A 143 -36.29 11.20 12.36
CA LEU A 143 -36.76 12.46 12.97
C LEU A 143 -37.26 13.50 11.95
N GLY A 144 -36.93 13.37 10.67
CA GLY A 144 -37.48 14.17 9.58
C GLY A 144 -38.83 13.64 9.09
N ILE A 145 -39.03 12.32 9.15
CA ILE A 145 -40.26 11.64 8.72
C ILE A 145 -41.30 11.54 9.85
N ALA A 146 -40.87 11.23 11.08
CA ALA A 146 -41.72 11.14 12.28
C ALA A 146 -42.57 12.39 12.59
N PRO A 147 -42.09 13.65 12.40
CA PRO A 147 -42.89 14.85 12.70
C PRO A 147 -43.99 15.12 11.69
N VAL A 148 -43.85 14.68 10.44
CA VAL A 148 -44.97 14.69 9.49
C VAL A 148 -46.12 13.89 10.09
N TRP A 149 -45.83 12.74 10.71
CA TRP A 149 -46.82 11.91 11.41
C TRP A 149 -47.33 12.51 12.74
N LEU A 150 -46.46 13.17 13.52
CA LEU A 150 -46.83 13.78 14.81
C LEU A 150 -47.82 14.94 14.64
N PHE A 151 -47.56 15.84 13.68
CA PHE A 151 -48.40 17.02 13.41
C PHE A 151 -49.55 16.75 12.43
N PHE A 152 -49.73 15.50 11.97
CA PHE A 152 -50.95 15.04 11.29
C PHE A 152 -52.00 14.52 12.28
N LYS A 153 -51.66 14.34 13.56
CA LYS A 153 -52.60 13.99 14.63
C LYS A 153 -52.70 15.15 15.62
N PRO A 154 -53.86 15.82 15.74
CA PRO A 154 -53.99 16.98 16.63
C PRO A 154 -53.66 16.60 18.07
N ILE A 155 -52.84 17.41 18.73
CA ILE A 155 -52.45 17.20 20.12
C ILE A 155 -53.63 17.61 21.02
N GLN A 156 -54.19 16.65 21.75
CA GLN A 156 -55.32 16.92 22.65
C GLN A 156 -54.94 17.98 23.69
N GLY A 157 -55.74 19.05 23.77
CA GLY A 157 -55.55 20.14 24.74
C GLY A 157 -54.68 21.31 24.26
N VAL A 158 -54.15 21.26 23.03
CA VAL A 158 -53.38 22.37 22.43
C VAL A 158 -54.18 22.96 21.28
N SER A 159 -54.25 24.29 21.17
CA SER A 159 -54.91 24.92 20.04
C SER A 159 -54.08 24.76 18.77
N ILE A 160 -54.75 24.57 17.63
CA ILE A 160 -54.12 24.45 16.31
C ILE A 160 -53.18 25.65 16.06
N ALA A 161 -53.56 26.85 16.50
CA ALA A 161 -52.72 28.03 16.36
C ALA A 161 -51.39 27.91 17.14
N VAL A 162 -51.42 27.40 18.38
CA VAL A 162 -50.21 27.18 19.18
C VAL A 162 -49.37 26.03 18.61
N GLU A 163 -50.02 24.97 18.13
CA GLU A 163 -49.35 23.81 17.54
C GLU A 163 -48.54 24.21 16.28
N TYR A 164 -49.14 24.95 15.35
CA TYR A 164 -48.48 25.31 14.08
C TYR A 164 -47.68 26.61 14.11
N PHE A 165 -48.06 27.62 14.90
CA PHE A 165 -47.33 28.91 14.94
C PHE A 165 -46.29 29.01 16.04
N VAL A 166 -46.28 28.10 17.03
CA VAL A 166 -45.33 28.14 18.14
C VAL A 166 -44.53 26.84 18.24
N LEU A 167 -45.20 25.70 18.38
CA LEU A 167 -44.51 24.42 18.61
C LEU A 167 -43.78 23.91 17.36
N LEU A 168 -44.40 24.00 16.18
CA LEU A 168 -43.78 23.59 14.93
C LEU A 168 -42.51 24.42 14.61
N PRO A 169 -42.49 25.77 14.68
CA PRO A 169 -41.26 26.54 14.48
C PRO A 169 -40.14 26.22 15.47
N ILE A 170 -40.46 26.04 16.76
CA ILE A 170 -39.48 25.65 17.79
C ILE A 170 -38.89 24.27 17.48
N TYR A 171 -39.75 23.32 17.11
CA TYR A 171 -39.34 21.98 16.71
C TYR A 171 -38.43 22.02 15.48
N LEU A 172 -38.81 22.78 14.44
CA LEU A 172 -38.01 22.93 13.22
C LEU A 172 -36.64 23.57 13.49
N LEU A 173 -36.58 24.57 14.38
CA LEU A 173 -35.30 25.19 14.79
C LEU A 173 -34.40 24.20 15.54
N LEU A 174 -34.97 23.42 16.46
CA LEU A 174 -34.23 22.39 17.20
C LEU A 174 -33.73 21.28 16.27
N LEU A 175 -34.58 20.82 15.35
CA LEU A 175 -34.24 19.83 14.32
C LEU A 175 -33.12 20.35 13.42
N PHE A 176 -33.21 21.59 12.95
CA PHE A 176 -32.18 22.23 12.13
C PHE A 176 -30.85 22.34 12.89
N TYR A 177 -30.88 22.77 14.16
CA TYR A 177 -29.69 22.84 15.00
C TYR A 177 -28.99 21.49 15.18
N LEU A 178 -29.78 20.44 15.48
CA LEU A 178 -29.28 19.08 15.65
C LEU A 178 -28.73 18.51 14.33
N LEU A 179 -29.41 18.77 13.21
CA LEU A 179 -28.96 18.37 11.88
C LEU A 179 -27.60 19.01 11.54
N VAL A 180 -27.45 20.32 11.76
CA VAL A 180 -26.18 21.04 11.51
C VAL A 180 -25.05 20.51 12.39
N ARG A 181 -25.31 20.24 13.68
CA ARG A 181 -24.33 19.64 14.60
C ARG A 181 -23.84 18.27 14.14
N VAL A 182 -24.76 17.42 13.68
CA VAL A 182 -24.42 16.08 13.22
C VAL A 182 -23.74 16.09 11.87
N LEU A 183 -24.19 16.95 10.95
CA LEU A 183 -23.51 17.15 9.68
C LEU A 183 -22.08 17.63 9.91
N LYS A 184 -21.87 18.58 10.82
CA LYS A 184 -20.54 19.02 11.24
C LYS A 184 -19.68 17.88 11.79
N PHE A 185 -20.24 17.02 12.66
CA PHE A 185 -19.52 15.85 13.19
C PHE A 185 -19.12 14.86 12.09
N ILE A 186 -20.03 14.53 11.18
CA ILE A 186 -19.75 13.65 10.03
C ILE A 186 -18.63 14.26 9.17
N ILE A 187 -18.66 15.58 8.93
CA ILE A 187 -17.69 16.28 8.09
C ILE A 187 -16.32 16.41 8.75
N GLU A 188 -16.23 16.68 10.05
CA GLU A 188 -14.93 16.89 10.71
C GLU A 188 -14.24 15.59 11.11
N LYS A 189 -14.99 14.49 11.23
CA LYS A 189 -14.47 13.23 11.79
C LYS A 189 -14.61 12.01 10.88
N ILE A 190 -15.46 12.05 9.87
CA ILE A 190 -15.81 10.86 9.07
C ILE A 190 -15.47 11.06 7.59
N LEU A 191 -15.84 12.21 7.02
CA LEU A 191 -15.57 12.55 5.61
C LEU A 191 -14.07 12.58 5.24
N PRO A 192 -13.15 13.15 6.06
CA PRO A 192 -11.73 13.24 5.73
C PRO A 192 -11.04 11.87 5.69
N GLU A 193 -11.63 10.88 6.35
CA GLU A 193 -11.12 9.51 6.36
C GLU A 193 -11.75 8.64 5.26
N GLY A 194 -12.81 9.12 4.60
CA GLY A 194 -13.59 8.39 3.59
C GLY A 194 -12.77 7.84 2.41
N PRO A 195 -11.86 8.61 1.81
CA PRO A 195 -10.98 8.11 0.76
C PRO A 195 -10.04 7.02 1.24
N GLY A 196 -9.42 7.17 2.43
CA GLY A 196 -8.56 6.13 3.04
C GLY A 196 -9.34 4.85 3.31
N LEU A 197 -10.60 4.99 3.74
CA LEU A 197 -11.53 3.90 4.02
C LEU A 197 -11.88 3.08 2.78
N VAL A 198 -12.23 3.76 1.68
CA VAL A 198 -12.56 3.11 0.41
C VAL A 198 -11.31 2.45 -0.16
N MET A 199 -10.15 3.09 -0.01
CA MET A 199 -8.88 2.51 -0.46
C MET A 199 -8.47 1.31 0.40
N ASP A 200 -8.72 1.29 1.71
CA ASP A 200 -8.49 0.12 2.56
C ASP A 200 -9.46 -1.03 2.23
N MET A 201 -10.72 -0.72 1.90
CA MET A 201 -11.69 -1.71 1.45
C MET A 201 -11.33 -2.31 0.08
N LEU A 202 -10.74 -1.51 -0.81
CA LEU A 202 -10.32 -1.96 -2.14
C LEU A 202 -8.93 -2.63 -2.13
N SER A 203 -8.05 -2.24 -1.20
CA SER A 203 -6.65 -2.67 -1.17
C SER A 203 -6.50 -4.16 -0.88
N GLN A 204 -7.44 -4.82 -0.20
CA GLN A 204 -7.27 -6.19 0.35
C GLN A 204 -6.06 -6.35 1.28
N ALA A 205 -5.09 -5.43 1.30
CA ALA A 205 -4.17 -5.22 2.39
C ALA A 205 -4.76 -4.09 3.26
N THR A 206 -5.12 -4.38 4.51
CA THR A 206 -5.62 -3.38 5.46
C THR A 206 -4.55 -3.06 6.50
N GLU A 207 -4.72 -1.99 7.27
CA GLU A 207 -3.87 -1.70 8.44
C GLU A 207 -3.74 -2.93 9.37
N ARG A 208 -4.81 -3.73 9.50
CA ARG A 208 -4.78 -4.97 10.28
C ARG A 208 -3.82 -6.01 9.71
N ILE A 209 -3.78 -6.17 8.39
CA ILE A 209 -2.87 -7.10 7.71
C ILE A 209 -1.43 -6.65 7.94
N ALA A 210 -1.13 -5.35 7.86
CA ALA A 210 0.20 -4.84 8.17
C ALA A 210 0.61 -5.12 9.64
N VAL A 211 -0.32 -4.97 10.59
CA VAL A 211 -0.08 -5.27 12.01
C VAL A 211 0.16 -6.77 12.24
N GLU A 212 -0.64 -7.64 11.62
CA GLU A 212 -0.44 -9.09 11.72
C GLU A 212 0.84 -9.54 11.02
N ALA A 213 1.15 -8.99 9.85
CA ALA A 213 2.42 -9.23 9.16
C ALA A 213 3.61 -8.82 10.04
N ALA A 214 3.53 -7.69 10.74
CA ALA A 214 4.56 -7.27 11.70
C ALA A 214 4.72 -8.24 12.88
N LYS A 215 3.63 -8.85 13.37
CA LYS A 215 3.70 -9.89 14.42
C LYS A 215 4.35 -11.16 13.89
N LEU A 216 3.91 -11.66 12.73
CA LEU A 216 4.49 -12.84 12.08
C LEU A 216 5.98 -12.62 11.80
N TYR A 217 6.35 -11.42 11.35
CA TYR A 217 7.73 -11.01 11.16
C TYR A 217 8.53 -11.03 12.47
N ALA A 218 8.01 -10.46 13.54
CA ALA A 218 8.65 -10.48 14.85
C ALA A 218 8.87 -11.91 15.37
N GLU A 219 7.96 -12.85 15.09
CA GLU A 219 8.15 -14.27 15.40
C GLU A 219 9.30 -14.89 14.59
N MET A 220 9.43 -14.54 13.30
CA MET A 220 10.56 -15.00 12.47
C MET A 220 11.89 -14.53 13.06
N LEU A 221 11.95 -13.29 13.57
CA LEU A 221 13.18 -12.73 14.17
C LEU A 221 13.67 -13.48 15.41
N ARG A 222 12.77 -14.09 16.20
CA ARG A 222 13.13 -14.79 17.45
C ARG A 222 14.03 -16.02 17.23
N LYS A 223 14.07 -16.59 16.02
CA LYS A 223 14.83 -17.81 15.70
C LYS A 223 16.29 -17.53 15.27
N LYS A 224 17.01 -16.67 16.00
CA LYS A 224 18.41 -16.25 15.68
C LYS A 224 18.56 -15.73 14.25
N PHE A 225 17.74 -14.76 13.91
CA PHE A 225 17.68 -14.20 12.57
C PHE A 225 18.89 -13.28 12.24
N ARG A 226 19.41 -13.40 11.02
CA ARG A 226 20.36 -12.47 10.40
C ARG A 226 19.69 -11.79 9.20
N PRO A 227 19.93 -10.49 8.95
CA PRO A 227 19.55 -9.87 7.69
C PRO A 227 20.18 -10.62 6.51
N VAL A 228 19.41 -10.81 5.43
CA VAL A 228 19.86 -11.58 4.26
C VAL A 228 19.86 -10.71 3.02
N TYR A 229 20.90 -10.88 2.19
CA TYR A 229 20.83 -10.51 0.78
C TYR A 229 21.08 -11.73 -0.11
N TYR A 230 20.48 -11.69 -1.28
CA TYR A 230 20.70 -12.66 -2.35
C TYR A 230 21.60 -12.04 -3.41
N GLY A 231 22.82 -12.53 -3.53
CA GLY A 231 23.85 -11.98 -4.42
C GLY A 231 23.95 -12.71 -5.74
N ARG A 232 24.15 -11.98 -6.85
CA ARG A 232 24.39 -12.55 -8.18
C ARG A 232 25.45 -11.75 -8.93
N VAL A 233 26.36 -12.44 -9.61
CA VAL A 233 27.39 -11.84 -10.45
C VAL A 233 26.99 -12.01 -11.92
N MET A 234 26.96 -10.92 -12.67
CA MET A 234 26.49 -10.89 -14.07
C MET A 234 27.51 -10.22 -14.98
N PRO A 235 28.34 -11.01 -15.70
CA PRO A 235 29.23 -10.46 -16.71
C PRO A 235 28.46 -10.09 -17.99
N GLU A 236 28.78 -8.93 -18.57
CA GLU A 236 28.31 -8.48 -19.88
C GLU A 236 29.45 -7.79 -20.65
N THR A 237 29.32 -7.65 -21.97
CA THR A 237 30.25 -6.88 -22.80
C THR A 237 29.44 -5.84 -23.58
N ASP A 238 29.87 -4.58 -23.55
CA ASP A 238 29.21 -3.52 -24.32
C ASP A 238 29.61 -3.56 -25.81
N ALA A 239 28.96 -2.72 -26.63
CA ALA A 239 29.21 -2.68 -28.07
C ALA A 239 30.64 -2.22 -28.41
N GLU A 240 31.26 -1.45 -27.51
CA GLU A 240 32.62 -0.95 -27.59
C GLU A 240 33.67 -1.98 -27.12
N GLY A 241 33.25 -3.14 -26.62
CA GLY A 241 34.14 -4.23 -26.18
C GLY A 241 34.64 -4.10 -24.73
N ASN A 242 34.10 -3.17 -23.93
CA ASN A 242 34.42 -3.10 -22.51
C ASN A 242 33.76 -4.26 -21.75
N ALA A 243 34.49 -4.84 -20.82
CA ALA A 243 33.98 -5.85 -19.92
C ALA A 243 33.23 -5.20 -18.76
N TRP A 244 31.98 -5.62 -18.54
CA TRP A 244 31.15 -5.18 -17.43
C TRP A 244 30.88 -6.34 -16.48
N ILE A 245 30.89 -6.06 -15.18
CA ILE A 245 30.46 -7.01 -14.15
C ILE A 245 29.42 -6.30 -13.27
N PHE A 246 28.21 -6.83 -13.27
CA PHE A 246 27.12 -6.34 -12.43
C PHE A 246 26.97 -7.23 -11.20
N LEU A 247 27.19 -6.65 -10.02
CA LEU A 247 27.00 -7.30 -8.72
C LEU A 247 25.61 -6.94 -8.21
N GLN A 248 24.65 -7.84 -8.39
CA GLN A 248 23.25 -7.66 -8.01
C GLN A 248 23.03 -8.13 -6.57
N TYR A 249 22.50 -7.27 -5.72
CA TYR A 249 22.10 -7.54 -4.34
C TYR A 249 20.59 -7.41 -4.21
N HIS A 250 19.90 -8.54 -4.11
CA HIS A 250 18.46 -8.59 -3.95
C HIS A 250 18.07 -8.69 -2.48
N PHE A 251 17.11 -7.87 -2.07
CA PHE A 251 16.56 -7.84 -0.72
C PHE A 251 15.09 -8.21 -0.74
N PHE A 252 14.72 -9.15 0.11
CA PHE A 252 13.32 -9.53 0.29
C PHE A 252 12.79 -9.04 1.63
N TYR A 253 11.68 -8.31 1.62
CA TYR A 253 10.97 -7.88 2.82
C TYR A 253 9.65 -8.62 2.94
N ALA A 254 9.26 -8.98 4.15
CA ALA A 254 8.03 -9.74 4.37
C ALA A 254 6.76 -8.91 4.05
N PHE A 255 6.85 -7.59 4.18
CA PHE A 255 5.72 -6.69 3.97
C PHE A 255 6.24 -5.27 3.69
N ASN A 256 5.62 -4.58 2.74
CA ASN A 256 5.77 -3.15 2.46
C ASN A 256 4.62 -2.42 3.16
N ASP A 257 4.91 -1.57 4.15
CA ASP A 257 3.88 -0.80 4.89
C ASP A 257 3.88 0.69 4.53
N TRP A 258 4.29 1.03 3.31
CA TRP A 258 4.60 2.40 2.87
C TRP A 258 3.48 3.42 3.16
N ARG A 259 2.23 3.08 2.88
CA ARG A 259 1.05 3.90 3.20
C ARG A 259 0.96 4.26 4.67
N LEU A 260 1.16 3.28 5.55
CA LEU A 260 1.07 3.46 7.00
C LEU A 260 2.33 4.10 7.59
N ALA A 261 3.46 3.98 6.89
CA ALA A 261 4.76 4.34 7.39
C ALA A 261 5.15 5.78 7.04
N ALA A 262 4.87 6.18 5.80
CA ALA A 262 5.31 7.42 5.20
C ALA A 262 4.25 8.00 4.24
N ASN A 263 2.96 7.70 4.45
CA ASN A 263 1.86 8.22 3.61
C ASN A 263 2.04 7.89 2.11
N GLY A 264 2.71 6.77 1.83
CA GLY A 264 2.86 6.23 0.49
C GLY A 264 1.54 5.75 -0.13
N PHE A 265 1.59 5.39 -1.41
CA PHE A 265 0.37 5.03 -2.12
C PHE A 265 -0.07 3.59 -1.89
N ASN A 266 0.79 2.68 -1.43
CA ASN A 266 0.45 1.28 -1.23
C ASN A 266 0.99 0.69 0.07
N HIS A 267 0.51 -0.51 0.38
CA HIS A 267 1.18 -1.48 1.21
C HIS A 267 0.89 -2.87 0.65
N HIS A 268 1.79 -3.83 0.79
CA HIS A 268 1.55 -5.17 0.29
C HIS A 268 2.43 -6.19 1.00
N GLU A 269 1.92 -7.42 1.09
CA GLU A 269 2.75 -8.55 1.50
C GLU A 269 3.83 -8.80 0.46
N GLY A 270 5.03 -9.19 0.93
CA GLY A 270 6.19 -9.43 0.08
C GLY A 270 6.73 -8.16 -0.59
N ASP A 271 8.05 -7.99 -0.61
CA ASP A 271 8.68 -6.90 -1.34
C ASP A 271 10.07 -7.27 -1.83
N TRP A 272 10.40 -6.90 -3.07
CA TRP A 272 11.66 -7.26 -3.73
C TRP A 272 12.37 -6.03 -4.27
N GLU A 273 13.46 -5.67 -3.59
CA GLU A 273 14.31 -4.54 -3.92
C GLU A 273 15.69 -5.00 -4.43
N LEU A 274 16.37 -4.12 -5.16
CA LEU A 274 17.64 -4.41 -5.84
C LEU A 274 18.60 -3.22 -5.74
N VAL A 275 19.81 -3.50 -5.29
CA VAL A 275 20.97 -2.63 -5.48
C VAL A 275 21.97 -3.35 -6.39
N THR A 276 22.53 -2.65 -7.38
CA THR A 276 23.55 -3.23 -8.26
C THR A 276 24.79 -2.36 -8.27
N VAL A 277 25.96 -2.94 -7.99
CA VAL A 277 27.26 -2.29 -8.23
C VAL A 277 27.75 -2.71 -9.61
N ALA A 278 27.97 -1.74 -10.49
CA ALA A 278 28.49 -1.96 -11.84
C ALA A 278 30.01 -1.71 -11.87
N LEU A 279 30.77 -2.71 -12.29
CA LEU A 279 32.20 -2.60 -12.56
C LEU A 279 32.42 -2.54 -14.07
N LYS A 280 33.20 -1.56 -14.54
CA LYS A 280 33.67 -1.44 -15.92
C LYS A 280 35.16 -1.72 -15.97
N ASN A 281 35.57 -2.73 -16.73
CA ASN A 281 36.96 -3.19 -16.83
C ASN A 281 37.59 -3.40 -15.44
N GLU A 282 36.88 -4.15 -14.58
CA GLU A 282 37.25 -4.46 -13.18
C GLU A 282 37.30 -3.28 -12.20
N LYS A 283 36.95 -2.06 -12.64
CA LYS A 283 36.90 -0.88 -11.78
C LYS A 283 35.45 -0.48 -11.49
N PRO A 284 35.12 -0.08 -10.25
CA PRO A 284 33.76 0.34 -9.95
C PRO A 284 33.40 1.62 -10.70
N HIS A 285 32.21 1.63 -11.29
CA HIS A 285 31.73 2.70 -12.18
C HIS A 285 30.50 3.41 -11.60
N SER A 286 29.49 2.66 -11.20
CA SER A 286 28.23 3.21 -10.69
C SER A 286 27.50 2.24 -9.78
N VAL A 287 26.58 2.79 -8.99
CA VAL A 287 25.60 2.03 -8.20
C VAL A 287 24.21 2.32 -8.73
N LEU A 288 23.47 1.28 -9.09
CA LEU A 288 22.10 1.34 -9.56
C LEU A 288 21.18 0.96 -8.41
N LEU A 289 20.14 1.75 -8.20
CA LEU A 289 19.26 1.70 -7.04
C LEU A 289 17.82 1.51 -7.50
N SER A 290 17.13 0.51 -6.96
CA SER A 290 15.69 0.36 -7.19
C SER A 290 14.90 1.44 -6.45
N GLN A 291 14.03 2.12 -7.20
CA GLN A 291 13.10 3.13 -6.71
C GLN A 291 11.78 2.93 -7.45
N HIS A 292 11.00 1.94 -7.00
CA HIS A 292 9.74 1.54 -7.63
C HIS A 292 9.90 1.34 -9.16
N GLY A 293 9.03 1.97 -9.95
CA GLY A 293 9.04 1.91 -11.41
C GLY A 293 10.10 2.79 -12.11
N ALA A 294 10.79 3.68 -11.38
CA ALA A 294 11.74 4.63 -11.97
C ALA A 294 13.19 4.11 -11.90
N GLY A 295 13.63 3.72 -10.70
CA GLY A 295 15.04 3.46 -10.42
C GLY A 295 15.92 4.72 -10.50
N ASN A 296 17.12 4.66 -9.95
CA ASN A 296 18.10 5.74 -10.05
C ASN A 296 19.52 5.17 -10.12
N MET A 297 20.49 5.99 -10.50
CA MET A 297 21.91 5.65 -10.45
C MET A 297 22.74 6.76 -9.81
N GLU A 298 23.78 6.36 -9.09
CA GLU A 298 24.82 7.25 -8.61
C GLU A 298 26.16 6.82 -9.18
N THR A 299 27.02 7.78 -9.52
CA THR A 299 28.39 7.45 -9.95
C THR A 299 29.18 6.90 -8.76
N TRP A 300 30.19 6.08 -9.01
CA TRP A 300 30.99 5.51 -7.92
C TRP A 300 31.69 6.57 -7.07
N ASP A 301 32.13 7.66 -7.69
CA ASP A 301 32.85 8.74 -7.02
C ASP A 301 31.91 9.53 -6.10
N ASP A 302 30.69 9.81 -6.55
CA ASP A 302 29.65 10.54 -5.78
C ASP A 302 28.97 9.66 -4.73
N MET A 303 29.05 8.33 -4.86
CA MET A 303 28.41 7.40 -3.94
C MET A 303 29.04 7.49 -2.54
N ILE A 304 28.20 7.65 -1.52
CA ILE A 304 28.64 7.60 -0.13
C ILE A 304 29.11 6.19 0.18
N LYS A 305 30.33 6.06 0.68
CA LYS A 305 30.95 4.79 1.05
C LYS A 305 31.05 4.69 2.57
N ALA A 306 30.89 3.47 3.10
CA ALA A 306 31.06 3.24 4.53
C ALA A 306 32.51 3.50 4.89
N ARG A 307 32.75 4.03 6.09
CA ARG A 307 34.11 4.31 6.55
C ARG A 307 34.60 3.21 7.48
N ASP A 308 35.87 2.86 7.39
CA ASP A 308 36.52 1.98 8.35
C ASP A 308 36.66 2.69 9.72
N LYS A 309 37.32 2.02 10.68
CA LYS A 309 37.53 2.57 12.03
C LYS A 309 38.46 3.78 12.05
N ASP A 310 39.36 3.87 11.07
CA ASP A 310 40.36 4.93 10.96
C ASP A 310 39.76 6.16 10.25
N GLY A 311 38.75 5.95 9.41
CA GLY A 311 38.02 6.98 8.67
C GLY A 311 38.20 6.97 7.18
N ASN A 312 38.87 5.96 6.64
CA ASN A 312 39.05 5.83 5.20
C ASN A 312 37.77 5.27 4.60
N ASP A 313 37.45 5.73 3.39
CA ASP A 313 36.35 5.18 2.62
C ASP A 313 36.68 3.73 2.24
N THR A 314 35.69 2.85 2.45
CA THR A 314 35.75 1.45 2.04
C THR A 314 35.13 1.25 0.65
N THR A 315 35.06 0.01 0.20
CA THR A 315 34.36 -0.40 -1.03
C THR A 315 32.87 -0.66 -0.82
N HIS A 316 32.31 -0.43 0.38
CA HIS A 316 30.91 -0.71 0.70
C HIS A 316 30.04 0.53 0.48
N PRO A 317 29.15 0.58 -0.53
CA PRO A 317 28.25 1.71 -0.72
C PRO A 317 27.20 1.79 0.40
N VAL A 318 26.93 2.99 0.90
CA VAL A 318 25.89 3.26 1.91
C VAL A 318 24.59 3.62 1.20
N VAL A 319 23.57 2.79 1.38
CA VAL A 319 22.25 2.94 0.78
C VAL A 319 21.24 3.28 1.88
N TYR A 320 20.46 4.32 1.64
CA TYR A 320 19.39 4.77 2.52
C TYR A 320 18.07 4.15 2.04
N VAL A 321 17.48 3.32 2.87
CA VAL A 321 16.24 2.62 2.57
C VAL A 321 15.07 3.48 3.02
N ALA A 322 14.14 3.75 2.11
CA ALA A 322 12.96 4.54 2.43
C ALA A 322 11.96 3.76 3.28
N LEU A 323 11.39 4.48 4.24
CA LEU A 323 10.55 3.95 5.30
C LEU A 323 9.28 3.28 4.76
N GLY A 324 9.17 1.97 4.98
CA GLY A 324 8.00 1.14 4.61
C GLY A 324 7.91 0.77 3.12
N SER A 325 8.43 1.60 2.21
CA SER A 325 8.48 1.33 0.76
C SER A 325 9.67 0.50 0.32
N HIS A 326 10.74 0.54 1.11
CA HIS A 326 12.04 -0.06 0.86
C HIS A 326 12.79 0.44 -0.38
N ALA A 327 12.32 1.51 -1.03
CA ALA A 327 13.06 2.13 -2.13
C ALA A 327 14.47 2.58 -1.69
N ASN A 328 15.44 2.46 -2.57
CA ASN A 328 16.87 2.63 -2.27
C ASN A 328 17.40 3.98 -2.76
N TYR A 329 18.11 4.71 -1.91
CA TYR A 329 18.63 6.05 -2.18
C TYR A 329 20.13 6.16 -1.88
N SER A 330 20.86 6.96 -2.67
CA SER A 330 22.30 7.19 -2.48
C SER A 330 22.60 8.18 -1.34
N LYS A 331 21.61 8.98 -0.94
CA LYS A 331 21.71 10.05 0.05
C LYS A 331 20.51 10.02 0.99
N PRO A 332 20.67 10.48 2.24
CA PRO A 332 19.53 10.60 3.12
C PRO A 332 18.65 11.75 2.65
N ASP A 333 17.38 11.47 2.39
CA ASP A 333 16.45 12.48 1.85
C ASP A 333 15.01 12.25 2.31
N VAL A 334 14.21 13.31 2.22
CA VAL A 334 12.78 13.33 2.48
C VAL A 334 12.10 13.80 1.19
N ILE A 335 11.56 12.84 0.45
CA ILE A 335 11.07 13.09 -0.91
C ILE A 335 9.58 13.36 -0.88
N ARG A 336 9.23 14.44 -1.57
CA ARG A 336 7.86 14.86 -1.87
C ARG A 336 7.77 14.93 -3.39
N SER A 337 7.04 14.02 -4.02
CA SER A 337 6.93 14.02 -5.48
C SER A 337 5.48 13.77 -5.90
N PRO A 338 4.71 14.82 -6.23
CA PRO A 338 3.38 14.64 -6.82
C PRO A 338 3.42 13.86 -8.15
N GLU A 339 4.56 13.80 -8.84
CA GLU A 339 4.72 13.13 -10.14
C GLU A 339 4.69 11.59 -10.05
N MET A 340 4.99 11.02 -8.87
CA MET A 340 4.75 9.60 -8.60
C MET A 340 3.25 9.26 -8.53
N TYR A 341 2.36 10.26 -8.59
CA TYR A 341 0.92 10.10 -8.55
C TYR A 341 0.29 10.09 -9.95
N SER A 342 0.06 8.91 -10.52
CA SER A 342 -0.84 8.77 -11.67
C SER A 342 -2.15 8.08 -11.25
N ALA A 343 -3.10 8.87 -10.76
CA ALA A 343 -4.40 8.33 -10.35
C ALA A 343 -5.09 7.61 -11.52
N GLY A 344 -5.46 6.34 -11.32
CA GLY A 344 -6.25 5.56 -12.27
C GLY A 344 -7.67 6.12 -12.43
N ARG A 345 -8.39 5.77 -13.50
CA ARG A 345 -9.72 6.36 -13.80
C ARG A 345 -10.74 6.28 -12.65
N VAL A 346 -10.77 5.15 -11.94
CA VAL A 346 -11.68 4.95 -10.79
C VAL A 346 -11.29 5.87 -9.63
N GLN A 347 -9.99 5.99 -9.38
CA GLN A 347 -9.46 6.86 -8.34
C GLN A 347 -9.74 8.34 -8.67
N ARG A 348 -9.51 8.75 -9.93
CA ARG A 348 -9.89 10.09 -10.44
C ARG A 348 -11.38 10.36 -10.31
N PHE A 349 -12.22 9.38 -10.63
CA PHE A 349 -13.66 9.47 -10.45
C PHE A 349 -14.05 9.68 -8.97
N LEU A 350 -13.48 8.89 -8.06
CA LEU A 350 -13.72 9.02 -6.62
C LEU A 350 -13.27 10.40 -6.09
N PHE A 351 -12.10 10.90 -6.52
CA PHE A 351 -11.62 12.24 -6.15
C PHE A 351 -12.48 13.36 -6.72
N ARG A 352 -12.98 13.19 -7.95
CA ARG A 352 -13.92 14.14 -8.54
C ARG A 352 -15.18 14.22 -7.70
N VAL A 353 -15.77 13.08 -7.34
CA VAL A 353 -16.98 13.04 -6.48
C VAL A 353 -16.72 13.74 -5.14
N ASP A 354 -15.56 13.53 -4.52
CA ASP A 354 -15.15 14.21 -3.29
C ASP A 354 -15.04 15.74 -3.44
N GLY A 355 -14.37 16.22 -4.48
CA GLY A 355 -14.27 17.66 -4.78
C GLY A 355 -15.63 18.32 -5.03
N TRP A 356 -16.56 17.61 -5.70
CA TRP A 356 -17.93 18.06 -5.90
C TRP A 356 -18.71 18.17 -4.57
N ILE A 357 -18.54 17.22 -3.66
CA ILE A 357 -19.15 17.24 -2.32
C ILE A 357 -18.61 18.44 -1.51
N HIS A 358 -17.30 18.71 -1.57
CA HIS A 358 -16.67 19.84 -0.89
C HIS A 358 -17.15 21.20 -1.44
N TYR A 359 -17.29 21.32 -2.76
CA TYR A 359 -17.84 22.52 -3.40
C TYR A 359 -19.29 22.79 -2.97
N LEU A 360 -20.15 21.76 -2.97
CA LEU A 360 -21.51 21.88 -2.45
C LEU A 360 -21.49 22.31 -0.98
N PHE A 361 -20.57 21.78 -0.17
CA PHE A 361 -20.39 22.20 1.22
C PHE A 361 -20.04 23.69 1.35
N LEU A 362 -19.08 24.22 0.58
CA LEU A 362 -18.71 25.65 0.61
C LEU A 362 -19.89 26.58 0.23
N LEU A 363 -20.74 26.14 -0.70
CA LEU A 363 -21.94 26.87 -1.13
C LEU A 363 -23.03 26.95 -0.06
N PHE A 364 -23.16 25.91 0.77
CA PHE A 364 -24.17 25.79 1.83
C PHE A 364 -23.62 26.04 3.24
N ASN A 365 -22.33 26.33 3.39
CA ASN A 365 -21.68 26.64 4.67
C ASN A 365 -22.21 27.98 5.23
N PRO A 366 -22.57 28.06 6.54
CA PRO A 366 -23.04 29.30 7.17
C PRO A 366 -21.96 30.40 7.29
N SER A 367 -20.68 30.08 7.06
CA SER A 367 -19.59 31.06 6.98
C SER A 367 -19.64 31.88 5.69
N GLN A 368 -19.83 33.20 5.81
CA GLN A 368 -19.86 34.10 4.64
C GLN A 368 -18.57 34.09 3.81
N LYS A 369 -17.41 33.85 4.44
CA LYS A 369 -16.11 33.82 3.76
C LYS A 369 -15.98 32.60 2.82
N ALA A 370 -16.42 31.43 3.28
CA ALA A 370 -16.40 30.19 2.49
C ALA A 370 -17.34 30.27 1.28
N ARG A 371 -18.52 30.88 1.47
CA ARG A 371 -19.50 31.08 0.41
C ARG A 371 -19.03 32.07 -0.66
N HIS A 372 -18.27 33.10 -0.27
CA HIS A 372 -17.74 34.09 -1.19
C HIS A 372 -16.66 33.49 -2.12
N ILE A 373 -15.78 32.64 -1.57
CA ILE A 373 -14.76 31.89 -2.33
C ILE A 373 -15.42 31.03 -3.41
N ALA A 374 -16.44 30.25 -3.04
CA ALA A 374 -17.18 29.41 -4.00
C ALA A 374 -17.89 30.21 -5.10
N LEU A 375 -18.44 31.39 -4.77
CA LEU A 375 -19.15 32.25 -5.72
C LEU A 375 -18.21 33.00 -6.68
N GLU A 376 -17.03 33.42 -6.23
CA GLU A 376 -16.01 34.00 -7.12
C GLU A 376 -15.47 32.98 -8.12
N GLU A 377 -15.35 31.71 -7.73
CA GLU A 377 -14.85 30.65 -8.59
C GLU A 377 -15.83 30.26 -9.71
N ILE A 378 -17.15 30.25 -9.42
CA ILE A 378 -18.20 30.14 -10.45
C ILE A 378 -18.09 31.27 -11.47
N ARG A 379 -17.83 32.49 -10.99
CA ARG A 379 -17.81 33.69 -11.84
C ARG A 379 -16.61 33.68 -12.79
N THR A 380 -15.50 33.10 -12.37
CA THR A 380 -14.25 33.00 -13.15
C THR A 380 -14.20 31.76 -14.06
N LYS A 381 -14.81 30.63 -13.69
CA LYS A 381 -14.72 29.34 -14.40
C LYS A 381 -16.05 28.79 -14.97
N SER A 382 -17.10 29.60 -15.08
CA SER A 382 -18.47 29.17 -15.45
C SER A 382 -18.60 28.28 -16.70
N LYS A 383 -17.66 28.34 -17.65
CA LYS A 383 -17.67 27.52 -18.88
C LYS A 383 -17.09 26.11 -18.70
N ASN A 384 -16.34 25.83 -17.64
CA ASN A 384 -15.61 24.58 -17.44
C ASN A 384 -16.06 23.80 -16.19
N LEU A 385 -17.23 24.12 -15.62
CA LEU A 385 -17.69 23.55 -14.34
C LEU A 385 -17.93 22.02 -14.37
N LEU A 386 -18.03 21.42 -15.55
CA LEU A 386 -18.18 19.98 -15.77
C LEU A 386 -16.88 19.29 -16.21
N ASP A 387 -15.78 20.04 -16.31
CA ASP A 387 -14.49 19.52 -16.74
C ASP A 387 -13.80 18.73 -15.61
N GLU A 388 -12.97 17.73 -15.95
CA GLU A 388 -12.38 16.78 -14.99
C GLU A 388 -11.52 17.49 -13.91
N HIS A 389 -11.00 18.67 -14.24
CA HIS A 389 -10.06 19.47 -13.43
C HIS A 389 -10.66 20.74 -12.81
N ALA A 390 -11.97 20.97 -12.96
CA ALA A 390 -12.59 22.23 -12.60
C ALA A 390 -12.45 22.61 -11.11
N PHE A 391 -12.38 21.60 -10.25
CA PHE A 391 -12.34 21.71 -8.79
C PHE A 391 -10.97 21.41 -8.19
N ASP A 392 -9.94 21.20 -9.02
CA ASP A 392 -8.60 20.86 -8.53
C ASP A 392 -8.03 21.98 -7.63
N ASN A 393 -8.26 23.24 -7.96
CA ASN A 393 -7.75 24.39 -7.18
C ASN A 393 -8.59 24.74 -5.93
N LEU A 394 -9.81 24.20 -5.79
CA LEU A 394 -10.64 24.35 -4.57
C LEU A 394 -10.18 23.41 -3.45
N ARG A 395 -9.24 22.52 -3.77
CA ARG A 395 -8.57 21.64 -2.82
C ARG A 395 -7.49 22.41 -2.08
N ASP A 396 -7.90 23.29 -1.17
CA ASP A 396 -6.95 23.87 -0.23
C ASP A 396 -6.34 22.77 0.67
N GLU A 397 -7.05 21.64 0.85
CA GLU A 397 -6.56 20.51 1.65
C GLU A 397 -5.79 19.46 0.86
N MET A 398 -6.18 19.06 -0.35
CA MET A 398 -5.46 17.97 -1.03
C MET A 398 -4.13 18.43 -1.65
N ASP A 399 -4.01 19.68 -2.09
CA ASP A 399 -2.72 20.25 -2.47
C ASP A 399 -1.84 20.54 -1.23
N HIS A 400 -2.40 20.96 -0.09
CA HIS A 400 -1.57 21.08 1.13
C HIS A 400 -1.19 19.73 1.73
N TYR A 401 -2.08 18.73 1.81
CA TYR A 401 -1.79 17.46 2.49
C TYR A 401 -0.97 16.50 1.62
N ILE A 402 -1.22 16.40 0.30
CA ILE A 402 -0.44 15.49 -0.57
C ILE A 402 0.92 16.11 -0.97
N VAL A 403 1.00 17.44 -1.17
CA VAL A 403 2.27 18.10 -1.55
C VAL A 403 3.16 18.39 -0.33
N SER A 404 2.61 18.54 0.88
CA SER A 404 3.43 18.78 2.09
C SER A 404 3.89 17.52 2.82
N LEU A 405 3.18 16.39 2.67
CA LEU A 405 3.57 15.16 3.33
C LEU A 405 4.70 14.47 2.57
N PRO A 406 5.76 14.04 3.28
CA PRO A 406 6.76 13.20 2.65
C PRO A 406 6.08 11.93 2.15
N MET A 407 6.38 11.53 0.92
CA MET A 407 5.98 10.22 0.43
C MET A 407 7.08 9.22 0.70
N GLU A 408 8.34 9.56 0.45
CA GLU A 408 9.47 8.68 0.78
C GLU A 408 10.37 9.31 1.83
N ILE A 409 10.82 8.50 2.79
CA ILE A 409 11.64 8.97 3.91
C ILE A 409 12.84 8.03 4.06
N ALA A 410 13.99 8.44 3.51
CA ALA A 410 15.23 7.69 3.56
C ALA A 410 16.20 8.32 4.57
N THR A 411 15.79 8.53 5.82
CA THR A 411 16.55 9.33 6.79
C THR A 411 17.83 8.66 7.32
N GLY A 412 17.81 7.33 7.44
CA GLY A 412 18.94 6.53 7.90
C GLY A 412 19.34 6.72 9.38
N ASP A 413 18.47 7.29 10.22
CA ASP A 413 18.71 7.59 11.64
C ASP A 413 18.43 6.43 12.61
N GLY A 414 18.02 5.28 12.08
CA GLY A 414 17.46 4.17 12.84
C GLY A 414 18.39 2.99 13.04
N TYR A 415 18.31 2.05 12.10
CA TYR A 415 19.03 0.78 12.15
C TYR A 415 19.96 0.66 10.94
N ARG A 416 21.06 -0.07 11.10
CA ARG A 416 22.10 -0.20 10.08
C ARG A 416 22.51 -1.66 9.94
N VAL A 417 22.58 -2.14 8.71
CA VAL A 417 22.92 -3.52 8.33
C VAL A 417 24.12 -3.51 7.37
N GLY A 418 25.03 -4.47 7.51
CA GLY A 418 26.24 -4.63 6.70
C GLY A 418 27.53 -4.32 7.46
N TYR A 419 28.61 -4.03 6.73
CA TYR A 419 29.97 -3.77 7.25
C TYR A 419 30.00 -2.84 8.47
N GLN A 420 30.53 -3.27 9.61
CA GLN A 420 30.62 -2.47 10.83
C GLN A 420 31.93 -1.65 10.88
N GLY A 421 31.83 -0.33 10.72
CA GLY A 421 32.97 0.59 10.68
C GLY A 421 32.75 1.86 11.51
N GLY A 422 33.25 3.00 11.04
CA GLY A 422 33.08 4.33 11.63
C GLY A 422 31.65 4.88 11.48
N ASN A 423 30.64 4.11 11.90
CA ASN A 423 29.21 4.29 11.59
C ASN A 423 28.63 5.69 11.91
N ALA A 424 29.21 6.41 12.88
CA ALA A 424 28.77 7.76 13.28
C ALA A 424 29.20 8.86 12.29
N ARG A 425 30.09 8.54 11.34
CA ARG A 425 30.63 9.47 10.34
C ARG A 425 29.80 9.52 9.06
N GLU A 426 28.85 8.61 8.90
CA GLU A 426 27.92 8.56 7.77
C GLU A 426 26.80 9.60 7.98
N PRO A 427 26.41 10.38 6.96
CA PRO A 427 25.36 11.37 7.10
C PRO A 427 24.00 10.72 7.38
N MET A 428 23.15 11.43 8.11
CA MET A 428 21.77 11.00 8.38
C MET A 428 20.90 12.24 8.54
N LEU A 429 19.63 12.13 8.19
CA LEU A 429 18.62 13.13 8.51
C LEU A 429 17.90 12.71 9.78
N GLN A 430 17.57 13.67 10.65
CA GLN A 430 16.73 13.35 11.80
C GLN A 430 15.27 13.29 11.38
N SER A 431 14.62 12.18 11.70
CA SER A 431 13.16 12.07 11.62
C SER A 431 12.53 12.98 12.70
N SER A 432 12.32 14.27 12.43
CA SER A 432 11.80 15.24 13.42
C SER A 432 10.37 15.73 13.13
N GLY A 433 9.62 16.07 14.19
CA GLY A 433 8.37 16.85 14.16
C GLY A 433 7.05 16.08 14.03
N TYR A 434 6.55 15.88 12.80
CA TYR A 434 5.15 15.51 12.54
C TYR A 434 4.90 13.99 12.54
N LEU A 435 5.80 13.20 11.93
CA LEU A 435 5.84 11.73 12.08
C LEU A 435 5.92 11.35 13.56
N LYS A 436 6.58 12.17 14.38
CA LYS A 436 6.77 11.94 15.82
C LYS A 436 5.46 11.93 16.63
N ARG A 437 4.45 12.72 16.22
CA ARG A 437 3.18 12.83 16.96
C ARG A 437 2.10 11.83 16.54
N ILE A 438 2.11 11.35 15.29
CA ILE A 438 1.02 10.52 14.76
C ILE A 438 1.47 9.16 14.18
N MET A 439 2.71 8.99 13.70
CA MET A 439 3.14 7.78 12.95
C MET A 439 4.42 7.07 13.47
N SER A 440 5.12 7.63 14.48
CA SER A 440 6.45 7.12 14.92
C SER A 440 6.45 6.21 16.15
N ASN A 441 5.36 6.13 16.92
CA ASN A 441 5.26 5.22 18.07
C ASN A 441 4.87 3.81 17.64
N ARG A 442 5.42 3.36 16.50
CA ARG A 442 5.24 2.00 16.01
C ARG A 442 6.18 1.08 16.78
N SER A 443 5.63 0.00 17.33
CA SER A 443 6.47 -1.09 17.83
C SER A 443 7.28 -1.64 16.67
N VAL A 444 8.61 -1.66 16.83
CA VAL A 444 9.57 -2.17 15.84
C VAL A 444 10.29 -3.39 16.40
N SER A 445 10.46 -4.42 15.60
CA SER A 445 11.27 -5.59 15.94
C SER A 445 12.50 -5.58 15.06
N ARG A 446 13.69 -5.56 15.67
CA ARG A 446 14.95 -5.46 14.94
C ARG A 446 15.67 -6.82 14.94
N PRO A 447 16.36 -7.16 13.84
CA PRO A 447 17.29 -8.28 13.84
C PRO A 447 18.30 -8.14 15.00
N PRO A 448 18.64 -9.23 15.70
CA PRO A 448 19.63 -9.19 16.77
C PRO A 448 21.05 -8.96 16.22
N GLN A 449 21.31 -9.37 14.98
CA GLN A 449 22.58 -9.21 14.29
C GLN A 449 22.47 -8.14 13.20
N ARG A 450 23.61 -7.50 12.90
CA ARG A 450 23.70 -6.44 11.88
C ARG A 450 24.49 -6.85 10.65
N ASP A 451 25.24 -7.95 10.74
CA ASP A 451 26.03 -8.47 9.62
C ASP A 451 25.14 -9.25 8.68
N TRP A 452 25.52 -9.27 7.41
CA TRP A 452 24.81 -9.99 6.38
C TRP A 452 24.98 -11.51 6.52
N GLU A 453 23.88 -12.22 6.35
CA GLU A 453 23.90 -13.57 5.80
C GLU A 453 23.80 -13.50 4.28
N ARG A 454 24.71 -14.20 3.60
CA ARG A 454 24.94 -14.07 2.15
C ARG A 454 24.48 -15.33 1.47
N ILE A 455 23.55 -15.20 0.53
CA ILE A 455 23.07 -16.33 -0.25
C ILE A 455 23.36 -16.07 -1.72
N LEU A 456 24.12 -16.97 -2.35
CA LEU A 456 24.35 -16.89 -3.79
C LEU A 456 23.05 -17.28 -4.52
N LEU A 457 22.54 -16.34 -5.30
CA LEU A 457 21.31 -16.50 -6.07
C LEU A 457 21.64 -17.16 -7.40
N ASN A 458 21.21 -18.41 -7.56
CA ASN A 458 21.37 -19.17 -8.78
C ASN A 458 20.00 -19.59 -9.34
N SER A 459 19.97 -20.15 -10.54
CA SER A 459 18.71 -20.60 -11.15
C SER A 459 18.09 -21.82 -10.47
N GLY A 460 18.81 -22.47 -9.54
CA GLY A 460 18.42 -23.71 -8.87
C GLY A 460 17.51 -23.53 -7.66
N GLN A 461 17.43 -22.33 -7.07
CA GLN A 461 16.39 -22.05 -6.08
C GLN A 461 15.02 -21.99 -6.79
N GLY A 462 14.19 -23.00 -6.58
CA GLY A 462 12.91 -23.15 -7.28
C GLY A 462 12.01 -21.92 -7.21
N TRP A 463 11.98 -21.23 -6.07
CA TRP A 463 11.17 -20.02 -5.89
C TRP A 463 11.57 -18.85 -6.80
N VAL A 464 12.79 -18.81 -7.34
CA VAL A 464 13.21 -17.80 -8.34
C VAL A 464 12.44 -17.96 -9.65
N GLN A 465 11.98 -19.17 -9.96
CA GLN A 465 11.19 -19.47 -11.15
C GLN A 465 9.71 -19.13 -11.01
N TYR A 466 9.25 -18.83 -9.80
CA TYR A 466 7.85 -18.54 -9.54
C TYR A 466 7.40 -17.23 -10.22
N LYS A 467 6.42 -17.35 -11.12
CA LYS A 467 5.89 -16.24 -11.94
C LYS A 467 4.68 -15.53 -11.32
N GLY A 468 4.15 -16.06 -10.22
CA GLY A 468 3.01 -15.47 -9.53
C GLY A 468 3.39 -14.28 -8.65
N LEU A 469 2.41 -13.78 -7.90
CA LEU A 469 2.59 -12.66 -7.00
C LEU A 469 3.08 -13.13 -5.63
N TRP A 470 4.01 -12.37 -5.07
CA TRP A 470 4.47 -12.50 -3.69
C TRP A 470 3.63 -11.55 -2.86
N GLY A 471 2.53 -12.06 -2.29
CA GLY A 471 1.52 -11.26 -1.61
C GLY A 471 0.16 -11.27 -2.33
N VAL A 472 -0.89 -10.92 -1.59
CA VAL A 472 -2.28 -10.99 -2.08
C VAL A 472 -2.53 -10.21 -3.38
N LYS A 473 -3.46 -10.71 -4.20
CA LYS A 473 -3.88 -10.05 -5.44
C LYS A 473 -5.06 -9.13 -5.17
N SER A 474 -4.83 -7.84 -5.28
CA SER A 474 -5.85 -6.81 -5.07
C SER A 474 -6.55 -6.39 -6.37
N LEU A 475 -7.69 -5.69 -6.24
CA LEU A 475 -8.33 -4.99 -7.35
C LEU A 475 -7.52 -3.76 -7.78
N LEU A 476 -6.75 -3.19 -6.86
CA LEU A 476 -5.81 -2.11 -7.14
C LEU A 476 -4.45 -2.73 -7.48
N SER A 477 -3.91 -2.40 -8.66
CA SER A 477 -2.64 -2.97 -9.11
C SER A 477 -1.52 -2.69 -8.13
N GLU A 478 -1.41 -1.46 -7.63
CA GLU A 478 -0.32 -1.04 -6.74
C GLU A 478 -0.37 -1.67 -5.35
N GLU A 479 -1.53 -2.20 -4.93
CA GLU A 479 -1.73 -2.91 -3.65
C GLU A 479 -1.52 -4.42 -3.78
N SER A 480 -1.42 -4.93 -5.01
CA SER A 480 -1.15 -6.34 -5.23
C SER A 480 0.32 -6.62 -4.97
N GLY A 481 0.59 -7.73 -4.28
CA GLY A 481 1.95 -8.21 -4.04
C GLY A 481 2.82 -8.19 -5.31
N PRO A 482 4.10 -7.81 -5.22
CA PRO A 482 4.97 -7.70 -6.37
C PRO A 482 5.27 -9.10 -6.94
N PRO A 483 5.63 -9.19 -8.22
CA PRO A 483 6.19 -10.43 -8.73
C PRO A 483 7.61 -10.61 -8.17
N GLY A 484 8.13 -11.84 -8.26
CA GLY A 484 9.47 -12.17 -7.80
C GLY A 484 10.59 -11.37 -8.49
N PRO A 485 11.85 -11.59 -8.10
CA PRO A 485 12.97 -10.77 -8.55
C PRO A 485 13.29 -10.95 -10.05
N ARG A 486 12.93 -12.12 -10.62
CA ARG A 486 13.19 -12.48 -12.01
C ARG A 486 12.15 -11.96 -13.00
N TRP A 487 10.87 -12.03 -12.64
CA TRP A 487 9.77 -11.90 -13.59
C TRP A 487 9.04 -10.55 -13.49
N GLU A 488 8.58 -10.03 -14.62
CA GLU A 488 7.71 -8.86 -14.67
C GLU A 488 6.30 -9.18 -14.18
N LYS A 489 5.55 -8.14 -13.79
CA LYS A 489 4.17 -8.30 -13.33
C LYS A 489 3.29 -8.73 -14.51
N PRO A 490 2.51 -9.81 -14.39
CA PRO A 490 1.62 -10.24 -15.47
C PRO A 490 0.61 -9.14 -15.82
N LYS A 491 0.50 -8.78 -17.11
CA LYS A 491 -0.44 -7.75 -17.61
C LYS A 491 -1.56 -8.38 -18.44
N GLY A 492 -2.59 -8.92 -17.77
CA GLY A 492 -3.73 -9.55 -18.42
C GLY A 492 -3.74 -11.09 -18.29
N LYS A 493 -4.82 -11.73 -18.76
CA LYS A 493 -5.06 -13.18 -18.59
C LYS A 493 -4.18 -14.06 -19.49
N ASP A 494 -3.82 -13.58 -20.68
CA ASP A 494 -3.04 -14.33 -21.68
C ASP A 494 -1.60 -13.80 -21.85
N ALA A 495 -1.10 -13.04 -20.86
CA ALA A 495 0.17 -12.36 -20.99
C ALA A 495 1.35 -13.31 -20.75
N VAL A 496 2.22 -13.41 -21.76
CA VAL A 496 3.53 -14.06 -21.59
C VAL A 496 4.35 -13.24 -20.60
N VAL A 497 4.61 -13.81 -19.43
CA VAL A 497 5.44 -13.20 -18.39
C VAL A 497 6.89 -13.12 -18.89
N LYS A 498 7.40 -11.88 -18.99
CA LYS A 498 8.76 -11.60 -19.42
C LYS A 498 9.72 -11.50 -18.24
N GLU A 499 10.99 -11.76 -18.51
CA GLU A 499 12.05 -11.52 -17.53
C GLU A 499 12.30 -10.01 -17.40
N ARG A 500 12.54 -9.54 -16.17
CA ARG A 500 12.81 -8.12 -15.90
C ARG A 500 14.13 -7.71 -16.55
N ILE A 501 14.17 -6.51 -17.16
CA ILE A 501 15.40 -5.93 -17.72
C ILE A 501 16.50 -5.86 -16.65
N ARG A 502 16.17 -5.35 -15.46
CA ARG A 502 17.11 -5.26 -14.32
C ARG A 502 17.66 -6.61 -13.84
N TRP A 503 16.99 -7.72 -14.16
CA TRP A 503 17.44 -9.08 -13.83
C TRP A 503 18.34 -9.67 -14.93
N GLY A 504 17.87 -9.69 -16.17
CA GLY A 504 18.54 -10.42 -17.26
C GLY A 504 19.45 -9.58 -18.15
N GLN A 505 19.27 -8.26 -18.17
CA GLN A 505 19.99 -7.32 -19.05
C GLN A 505 20.42 -6.05 -18.26
N PRO A 506 21.20 -6.18 -17.17
CA PRO A 506 21.62 -5.04 -16.36
C PRO A 506 22.38 -3.94 -17.13
N LEU A 507 23.12 -4.25 -18.21
CA LEU A 507 23.73 -3.19 -19.02
C LEU A 507 22.68 -2.30 -19.72
N LYS A 508 21.61 -2.92 -20.22
CA LYS A 508 20.47 -2.17 -20.80
C LYS A 508 19.76 -1.36 -19.73
N TRP A 509 19.66 -1.86 -18.50
CA TRP A 509 19.09 -1.12 -17.38
C TRP A 509 19.95 0.10 -17.01
N LEU A 510 21.27 -0.06 -16.94
CA LEU A 510 22.21 1.06 -16.76
C LEU A 510 21.97 2.15 -17.81
N ALA A 511 21.95 1.78 -19.09
CA ALA A 511 21.72 2.71 -20.18
C ALA A 511 20.33 3.40 -20.14
N GLN A 512 19.32 2.79 -19.50
CA GLN A 512 18.03 3.43 -19.26
C GLN A 512 18.13 4.48 -18.14
N LEU A 513 18.83 4.18 -17.06
CA LEU A 513 19.01 5.11 -15.94
C LEU A 513 19.87 6.31 -16.33
N GLU A 514 20.89 6.12 -17.17
CA GLU A 514 21.72 7.22 -17.68
C GLU A 514 20.91 8.24 -18.49
N LYS A 515 19.88 7.79 -19.21
CA LYS A 515 18.99 8.68 -19.98
C LYS A 515 18.02 9.48 -19.11
N ASN A 516 17.70 8.97 -17.92
CA ASN A 516 16.76 9.59 -17.00
C ASN A 516 17.42 10.63 -16.09
N LYS A 517 18.75 10.77 -16.13
CA LYS A 517 19.51 11.77 -15.36
C LYS A 517 19.31 13.16 -16.00
N HIS A 518 18.20 13.80 -15.68
CA HIS A 518 17.91 15.20 -16.05
C HIS A 518 18.53 16.19 -15.06
#